data_AF-A0A958RCZ1-F1
#
_entry.id   AF-A0A958RCZ1-F1
#
_cell.length_a   1.000
_cell.length_b   1.000
_cell.length_c   1.000
_cell.angle_alpha   90.00
_cell.angle_beta   90.00
_cell.angle_gamma   90.00
#
_symmetry.space_group_name_H-M   'P 1'
#
loop_
_entity.id
_entity.type
_entity.pdbx_description
1 polymer ?
#
loop_
_entity_poly.entity_id
_entity_poly.type
_entity_poly.pdbx_seq_one_letter_code
_entity_poly.pdbx_strand_id
1 'polypeptide(L)'
;MFSLAGKGITVGILSVSILLLLAMFALYRQLLKKWLPLYFKMEDVQDEEQKRTKILVWFCWLLLTVILLMLTTGIDYQLYPFSQQPVIPSQQTQDISGTTPESTISTQQPSEITKVAENTIRRGIWISTVLFALLLFYVARLLDWVISHMLNRNFQKRREAVQKIALNFDQPR
;
A
#
# COMPACT_ATOMS: atom_id res chain seq x y z
N MET A 1 1.32 0.87 -33.07
CA MET A 1 1.52 0.26 -31.73
C MET A 1 2.94 0.58 -31.29
N PHE A 2 3.15 1.00 -30.05
CA PHE A 2 4.49 1.24 -29.50
C PHE A 2 4.82 0.08 -28.55
N SER A 3 5.99 -0.54 -28.75
CA SER A 3 6.50 -1.58 -27.86
C SER A 3 7.58 -0.96 -26.99
N LEU A 4 7.41 -1.04 -25.67
CA LEU A 4 8.43 -0.65 -24.71
C LEU A 4 8.83 -1.92 -23.95
N ALA A 5 10.12 -2.29 -23.97
CA ALA A 5 10.63 -3.51 -23.34
C ALA A 5 9.89 -4.80 -23.76
N GLY A 6 9.42 -4.89 -25.01
CA GLY A 6 8.74 -6.09 -25.54
C GLY A 6 7.27 -6.23 -25.12
N LYS A 7 6.73 -5.34 -24.29
CA LYS A 7 5.30 -5.25 -24.00
C LYS A 7 4.65 -4.21 -24.91
N GLY A 8 3.60 -4.63 -25.62
CA GLY A 8 2.76 -3.71 -26.39
C GLY A 8 1.99 -2.80 -25.44
N ILE A 9 2.36 -1.51 -25.40
CA ILE A 9 1.61 -0.53 -24.62
C ILE A 9 0.54 0.08 -25.53
N THR A 10 -0.72 -0.13 -25.17
CA THR A 10 -1.85 0.49 -25.87
C THR A 10 -1.87 1.99 -25.56
N VAL A 11 -2.05 2.83 -26.59
CA VAL A 11 -2.13 4.29 -26.44
C VAL A 11 -3.19 4.70 -25.41
N GLY A 12 -4.26 3.92 -25.27
CA GLY A 12 -5.30 4.13 -24.25
C GLY A 12 -4.81 4.02 -22.80
N ILE A 13 -3.91 3.06 -22.49
CA ILE A 13 -3.36 2.93 -21.13
C ILE A 13 -2.46 4.13 -20.82
N LEU A 14 -1.68 4.57 -21.82
CA LEU A 14 -0.83 5.74 -21.69
C LEU A 14 -1.65 7.01 -21.40
N SER A 15 -2.72 7.25 -22.16
CA SER A 15 -3.56 8.44 -21.99
C SER A 15 -4.27 8.46 -20.63
N VAL A 16 -4.80 7.31 -20.19
CA VAL A 16 -5.38 7.17 -18.85
C VAL A 16 -4.35 7.42 -17.75
N SER A 17 -3.12 6.90 -17.92
CA SER A 17 -2.03 7.11 -16.94
C SER A 17 -1.68 8.58 -16.78
N ILE A 18 -1.58 9.32 -17.89
CA ILE A 18 -1.29 10.77 -17.88
C ILE A 18 -2.44 11.53 -17.21
N LEU A 19 -3.69 11.22 -17.55
CA LEU A 19 -4.86 11.86 -16.95
C LEU A 19 -4.89 11.63 -15.43
N LEU A 20 -4.59 10.41 -14.99
CA LEU A 20 -4.55 10.03 -13.59
C LEU A 20 -3.42 10.76 -12.83
N LEU A 21 -2.23 10.90 -13.44
CA LEU A 21 -1.12 11.68 -12.91
C LEU A 21 -1.50 13.15 -12.71
N LEU A 22 -2.17 13.76 -13.69
CA LEU A 22 -2.63 15.14 -13.60
C LEU A 22 -3.67 15.32 -12.48
N ALA A 23 -4.62 14.40 -12.36
CA ALA A 23 -5.61 14.41 -11.28
C ALA A 23 -4.95 14.30 -9.90
N MET A 24 -3.99 13.37 -9.73
CA MET A 24 -3.21 13.21 -8.51
C MET A 24 -2.37 14.45 -8.17
N PHE A 25 -1.79 15.10 -9.17
CA PHE A 25 -1.04 16.34 -8.99
C PHE A 25 -1.94 17.51 -8.56
N ALA A 26 -3.14 17.62 -9.14
CA ALA A 26 -4.13 18.61 -8.73
C ALA A 26 -4.57 18.41 -7.27
N LEU A 27 -4.85 17.16 -6.87
CA LEU A 27 -5.18 16.80 -5.49
C LEU A 27 -4.05 17.15 -4.52
N TYR A 28 -2.81 16.81 -4.86
CA TYR A 28 -1.64 17.17 -4.06
C TYR A 28 -1.48 18.68 -3.90
N ARG A 29 -1.64 19.43 -5.00
CA ARG A 29 -1.57 20.89 -4.96
C ARG A 29 -2.68 21.47 -4.09
N GLN A 30 -3.89 20.89 -4.12
CA GLN A 30 -5.00 21.29 -3.26
C GLN A 30 -4.72 20.98 -1.79
N LEU A 31 -4.14 19.81 -1.49
CA LEU A 31 -3.76 19.40 -0.15
C LEU A 31 -2.71 20.36 0.44
N LEU A 32 -1.65 20.65 -0.31
CA LEU A 32 -0.61 21.60 0.12
C LEU A 32 -1.12 23.02 0.27
N LYS A 33 -1.97 23.50 -0.65
CA LYS A 33 -2.39 24.90 -0.65
C LYS A 33 -3.50 25.19 0.36
N LYS A 34 -4.43 24.26 0.59
CA LYS A 34 -5.59 24.49 1.47
C LYS A 34 -5.45 23.82 2.83
N TRP A 35 -5.04 22.55 2.88
CA TRP A 35 -5.08 21.78 4.13
C TRP A 35 -3.84 22.04 4.99
N LEU A 36 -2.67 22.02 4.38
CA LEU A 36 -1.40 22.17 5.08
C LEU A 36 -1.27 23.52 5.84
N PRO A 37 -1.55 24.70 5.25
CA PRO A 37 -1.47 25.96 5.98
C PRO A 37 -2.60 26.13 6.99
N LEU A 38 -3.76 25.49 6.78
CA LEU A 38 -4.84 25.51 7.77
C LEU A 38 -4.40 24.75 9.02
N TYR A 39 -3.74 23.60 8.84
CA TYR A 39 -3.15 22.82 9.92
C TYR A 39 -2.11 23.64 10.70
N PHE A 40 -1.14 24.25 10.01
CA PHE A 40 -0.10 25.07 10.65
C PHE A 40 -0.60 26.39 11.25
N LYS A 41 -1.77 26.89 10.89
CA LYS A 41 -2.35 28.06 11.57
C LYS A 41 -3.00 27.69 12.90
N MET A 42 -3.47 26.46 13.04
CA MET A 42 -4.14 26.00 14.25
C MET A 42 -3.19 25.53 15.34
N GLU A 43 -1.95 25.29 14.94
CA GLU A 43 -0.93 24.60 15.70
C GLU A 43 0.28 25.51 15.54
N ASP A 44 0.65 26.23 16.60
CA ASP A 44 1.78 27.18 16.62
C ASP A 44 3.10 26.41 16.49
N VAL A 45 3.24 25.72 15.36
CA VAL A 45 4.26 24.75 15.05
C VAL A 45 5.47 25.53 14.59
N GLN A 46 6.60 25.22 15.20
CA GLN A 46 7.88 25.81 14.85
C GLN A 46 8.17 25.63 13.35
N ASP A 47 8.70 26.68 12.71
CA ASP A 47 8.97 26.70 11.26
C ASP A 47 9.86 25.52 10.79
N GLU A 48 10.69 24.97 11.68
CA GLU A 48 11.53 23.81 11.41
C GLU A 48 10.73 22.52 11.20
N GLU A 49 9.74 22.26 12.04
CA GLU A 49 8.86 21.09 11.91
C GLU A 49 7.98 21.23 10.68
N GLN A 50 7.56 22.44 10.37
CA GLN A 50 6.80 22.76 9.16
C GLN A 50 7.53 22.29 7.88
N LYS A 51 8.84 22.55 7.80
CA LYS A 51 9.69 22.11 6.67
C LYS A 51 9.79 20.60 6.61
N ARG A 52 9.99 19.93 7.75
CA ARG A 52 10.08 18.46 7.83
C ARG A 52 8.78 17.79 7.34
N THR A 53 7.63 18.28 7.78
CA THR A 53 6.32 17.75 7.36
C THR A 53 6.07 17.97 5.87
N LYS A 54 6.45 19.13 5.32
CA LYS A 54 6.38 19.36 3.86
C LYS A 54 7.22 18.37 3.07
N ILE A 55 8.45 18.11 3.52
CA ILE A 55 9.35 17.13 2.88
C ILE A 55 8.76 15.72 2.95
N LEU A 56 8.22 15.32 4.12
CA LEU A 56 7.60 14.01 4.29
C LEU A 56 6.38 13.81 3.39
N VAL A 57 5.50 14.81 3.31
CA VAL A 57 4.32 14.80 2.41
C VAL A 57 4.76 14.75 0.94
N TRP A 58 5.77 15.52 0.55
CA TRP A 58 6.33 15.48 -0.80
C TRP A 58 6.90 14.10 -1.14
N PHE A 59 7.66 13.49 -0.23
CA PHE A 59 8.21 12.15 -0.41
C PHE A 59 7.11 11.10 -0.53
N CYS A 60 6.09 11.15 0.33
CA CYS A 60 4.93 10.26 0.26
C CYS A 60 4.20 10.38 -1.09
N TRP A 61 4.04 11.59 -1.61
CA TRP A 61 3.42 11.82 -2.91
C TRP A 61 4.27 11.26 -4.05
N LEU A 62 5.59 11.53 -4.04
CA LEU A 62 6.53 10.98 -5.01
C LEU A 62 6.48 9.45 -5.05
N LEU A 63 6.45 8.81 -3.88
CA LEU A 63 6.41 7.35 -3.76
C LEU A 63 5.10 6.78 -4.32
N LEU A 64 3.97 7.42 -4.02
CA LEU A 64 2.67 7.04 -4.55
C LEU A 64 2.62 7.20 -6.08
N THR A 65 3.20 8.28 -6.61
CA THR A 65 3.34 8.49 -8.06
C THR A 65 4.16 7.38 -8.73
N VAL A 66 5.28 6.96 -8.13
CA VAL A 66 6.11 5.87 -8.66
C VAL A 66 5.36 4.54 -8.64
N ILE A 67 4.65 4.22 -7.54
CA ILE A 67 3.82 3.01 -7.44
C ILE A 67 2.75 3.02 -8.53
N LEU A 68 2.06 4.15 -8.69
CA LEU A 68 1.01 4.29 -9.69
C LEU A 68 1.55 4.08 -11.10
N LEU A 69 2.72 4.65 -11.41
CA LEU A 69 3.39 4.47 -12.69
C LEU A 69 3.77 3.00 -12.92
N MET A 70 4.31 2.30 -11.92
CA MET A 70 4.59 0.86 -12.04
C MET A 70 3.31 0.05 -12.27
N LEU A 71 2.23 0.39 -11.57
CA LEU A 71 0.95 -0.30 -11.68
C LEU A 71 0.33 -0.13 -13.07
N THR A 72 0.36 1.08 -13.63
CA THR A 72 -0.23 1.35 -14.95
C THR A 72 0.63 0.84 -16.10
N THR A 73 1.95 0.88 -15.96
CA THR A 73 2.88 0.39 -17.00
C THR A 73 3.03 -1.13 -16.98
N GLY A 74 2.62 -1.79 -15.90
CA GLY A 74 2.82 -3.23 -15.73
C GLY A 74 4.31 -3.61 -15.70
N ILE A 75 5.17 -2.64 -15.37
CA ILE A 75 6.60 -2.82 -15.12
C ILE A 75 6.74 -3.29 -13.67
N ASP A 76 6.13 -4.44 -13.37
CA ASP A 76 6.34 -5.09 -12.10
C ASP A 76 7.39 -6.17 -12.33
N TYR A 77 8.62 -5.86 -11.93
CA TYR A 77 9.72 -6.80 -12.05
C TYR A 77 9.62 -7.79 -10.89
N GLN A 78 9.57 -9.08 -11.24
CA GLN A 78 9.67 -10.15 -10.27
C GLN A 78 11.13 -10.21 -9.81
N LEU A 79 11.40 -9.83 -8.57
CA LEU A 79 12.76 -9.70 -8.04
C LEU A 79 13.44 -11.07 -7.94
N TYR A 80 12.64 -12.10 -7.67
CA TYR A 80 13.08 -13.47 -7.57
C TYR A 80 12.13 -14.34 -8.40
N PRO A 81 12.47 -14.65 -9.67
CA PRO A 81 11.74 -15.68 -10.40
C PRO A 81 12.02 -16.99 -9.69
N PHE A 82 11.00 -17.56 -9.04
CA PHE A 82 11.10 -18.92 -8.53
C PHE A 82 11.28 -19.82 -9.74
N SER A 83 12.51 -20.27 -10.00
CA SER A 83 12.78 -21.32 -10.96
C SER A 83 11.97 -22.51 -10.51
N GLN A 84 10.85 -22.76 -11.19
CA GLN A 84 10.14 -24.01 -11.05
C GLN A 84 11.16 -25.06 -11.49
N GLN A 85 11.86 -25.67 -10.53
CA GLN A 85 12.57 -26.89 -10.82
C GLN A 85 11.55 -27.79 -11.52
N PRO A 86 11.87 -28.31 -12.72
CA PRO A 86 10.98 -29.23 -13.38
C PRO A 86 10.71 -30.31 -12.35
N VAL A 87 9.46 -30.41 -11.91
CA VAL A 87 9.04 -31.51 -11.06
C VAL A 87 9.21 -32.71 -11.98
N ILE A 88 10.35 -33.38 -11.88
CA ILE A 88 10.61 -34.61 -12.58
C ILE A 88 9.47 -35.49 -12.12
N PRO A 89 8.50 -35.83 -12.99
CA PRO A 89 7.46 -36.75 -12.58
C PRO A 89 8.22 -38.02 -12.25
N SER A 90 8.28 -38.35 -10.96
CA SER A 90 8.72 -39.66 -10.51
C SER A 90 7.85 -40.63 -11.28
N GLN A 91 8.44 -41.29 -12.28
CA GLN A 91 7.78 -42.25 -13.13
C GLN A 91 7.13 -43.27 -12.22
N GLN A 92 5.81 -43.17 -12.08
CA GLN A 92 5.02 -44.21 -11.47
C GLN A 92 4.99 -45.31 -12.52
N THR A 93 5.88 -46.30 -12.36
CA THR A 93 5.84 -47.56 -13.10
C THR A 93 4.53 -48.25 -12.74
N GLN A 94 3.46 -47.91 -13.47
CA GLN A 94 2.26 -48.72 -13.55
C GLN A 94 2.52 -49.77 -14.60
N ASP A 95 2.97 -50.93 -14.12
CA ASP A 95 2.94 -52.16 -14.87
C ASP A 95 1.57 -52.84 -14.65
N ILE A 96 1.14 -53.58 -15.69
CA ILE A 96 0.06 -54.58 -15.74
C ILE A 96 -1.29 -54.14 -16.36
N SER A 97 -1.36 -54.48 -17.65
CA SER A 97 -2.48 -54.96 -18.47
C SER A 97 -3.70 -55.58 -17.77
N GLY A 98 -4.90 -55.27 -18.27
CA GLY A 98 -6.09 -56.09 -18.03
C GLY A 98 -7.41 -55.43 -18.43
N THR A 99 -7.88 -55.74 -19.64
CA THR A 99 -9.21 -55.42 -20.19
C THR A 99 -10.34 -56.06 -19.37
N THR A 100 -11.30 -55.26 -18.88
CA THR A 100 -12.75 -55.61 -18.75
C THR A 100 -13.55 -54.31 -18.47
N PRO A 101 -14.67 -54.03 -19.17
CA PRO A 101 -15.53 -52.91 -18.86
C PRO A 101 -16.65 -53.35 -17.90
N GLU A 102 -16.68 -52.82 -16.68
CA GLU A 102 -17.90 -52.87 -15.88
C GLU A 102 -18.10 -51.56 -15.11
N SER A 103 -19.27 -50.98 -15.38
CA SER A 103 -19.79 -49.74 -14.80
C SER A 103 -20.00 -49.92 -13.31
N THR A 104 -19.41 -49.07 -12.46
CA THR A 104 -19.93 -48.82 -11.11
C THR A 104 -19.61 -47.40 -10.68
N ILE A 105 -20.70 -46.67 -10.44
CA ILE A 105 -20.79 -45.35 -9.85
C ILE A 105 -20.22 -45.41 -8.41
N SER A 106 -19.24 -44.57 -8.09
CA SER A 106 -18.96 -44.18 -6.69
C SER A 106 -18.22 -42.84 -6.60
N THR A 107 -19.00 -41.82 -6.26
CA THR A 107 -18.90 -40.97 -5.08
C THR A 107 -17.54 -40.87 -4.35
N GLN A 108 -17.19 -39.61 -4.06
CA GLN A 108 -16.15 -39.05 -3.16
C GLN A 108 -14.81 -38.66 -3.78
N GLN A 109 -14.57 -37.35 -3.89
CA GLN A 109 -13.25 -36.83 -3.52
C GLN A 109 -13.28 -35.36 -3.00
N PRO A 110 -13.22 -35.15 -1.68
CA PRO A 110 -12.91 -33.86 -1.07
C PRO A 110 -11.39 -33.63 -1.11
N SER A 111 -10.84 -33.26 -2.27
CA SER A 111 -9.40 -32.97 -2.41
C SER A 111 -9.07 -31.62 -3.07
N GLU A 112 -10.08 -30.80 -3.35
CA GLU A 112 -9.86 -29.43 -3.88
C GLU A 112 -9.36 -28.43 -2.83
N ILE A 113 -9.61 -28.67 -1.54
CA ILE A 113 -9.30 -27.67 -0.49
C ILE A 113 -7.78 -27.54 -0.28
N THR A 114 -6.99 -28.59 -0.49
CA THR A 114 -5.53 -28.55 -0.24
C THR A 114 -4.73 -27.93 -1.38
N LYS A 115 -5.23 -27.96 -2.63
CA LYS A 115 -4.52 -27.40 -3.79
C LYS A 115 -4.57 -25.87 -3.86
N VAL A 116 -5.56 -25.23 -3.24
CA VAL A 116 -5.69 -23.76 -3.24
C VAL A 116 -4.66 -23.10 -2.32
N ALA A 117 -4.28 -23.76 -1.21
CA ALA A 117 -3.30 -23.24 -0.26
C ALA A 117 -1.85 -23.29 -0.79
N GLU A 118 -1.49 -24.31 -1.57
CA GLU A 118 -0.12 -24.44 -2.13
C GLU A 118 0.19 -23.36 -3.18
N ASN A 119 -0.82 -22.94 -3.94
CA ASN A 119 -0.69 -21.91 -4.97
C ASN A 119 -0.45 -20.51 -4.40
N THR A 120 -0.70 -20.30 -3.10
CA THR A 120 -0.50 -18.98 -2.47
C THR A 120 0.97 -18.74 -2.11
N ILE A 121 1.74 -19.80 -1.86
CA ILE A 121 3.14 -19.72 -1.39
C ILE A 121 4.13 -19.47 -2.55
N ARG A 122 3.76 -19.81 -3.79
CA ARG A 122 4.60 -19.56 -5.00
C ARG A 122 4.48 -18.14 -5.58
N ARG A 123 3.83 -17.19 -4.89
CA ARG A 123 3.87 -15.79 -5.33
C ARG A 123 5.27 -15.24 -5.06
N GLY A 124 6.12 -15.21 -6.09
CA GLY A 124 7.41 -14.54 -6.03
C GLY A 124 7.27 -13.09 -5.53
N ILE A 125 8.35 -12.55 -4.95
CA ILE A 125 8.33 -11.20 -4.38
C ILE A 125 8.40 -10.19 -5.53
N TRP A 126 7.35 -9.37 -5.66
CA TRP A 126 7.25 -8.30 -6.64
C TRP A 126 7.80 -6.99 -6.07
N ILE A 127 8.50 -6.19 -6.88
CA ILE A 127 9.03 -4.90 -6.43
C ILE A 127 7.90 -3.97 -5.97
N SER A 128 6.73 -4.05 -6.62
CA SER A 128 5.52 -3.33 -6.22
C SER A 128 5.12 -3.59 -4.76
N THR A 129 5.32 -4.82 -4.27
CA THR A 129 4.98 -5.20 -2.89
C THR A 129 5.90 -4.52 -1.90
N VAL A 130 7.19 -4.46 -2.19
CA VAL A 130 8.18 -3.77 -1.35
C VAL A 130 7.90 -2.27 -1.31
N LEU A 131 7.69 -1.65 -2.48
CA LEU A 131 7.33 -0.23 -2.58
C LEU A 131 6.03 0.08 -1.82
N PHE A 132 5.03 -0.79 -1.93
CA PHE A 132 3.76 -0.64 -1.22
C PHE A 132 3.92 -0.76 0.31
N ALA A 133 4.70 -1.73 0.79
CA ALA A 133 5.01 -1.85 2.21
C ALA A 133 5.74 -0.59 2.74
N LEU A 134 6.66 -0.06 1.94
CA LEU A 134 7.41 1.15 2.25
C LEU A 134 6.47 2.38 2.27
N LEU A 135 5.53 2.48 1.31
CA LEU A 135 4.46 3.49 1.35
C LEU A 135 3.63 3.39 2.62
N LEU A 136 3.16 2.19 2.98
CA LEU A 136 2.38 1.97 4.21
C LEU A 136 3.15 2.39 5.45
N PHE A 137 4.44 2.07 5.53
CA PHE A 137 5.29 2.49 6.64
C PHE A 137 5.36 4.02 6.76
N TYR A 138 5.55 4.73 5.64
CA TYR A 138 5.56 6.20 5.65
C TYR A 138 4.20 6.81 6.02
N VAL A 139 3.11 6.27 5.49
CA VAL A 139 1.76 6.70 5.84
C VAL A 139 1.49 6.47 7.33
N ALA A 140 1.85 5.30 7.86
CA ALA A 140 1.70 4.99 9.28
C ALA A 140 2.50 5.96 10.15
N ARG A 141 3.73 6.29 9.76
CA ARG A 141 4.56 7.25 10.50
C ARG A 141 4.02 8.68 10.43
N LEU A 142 3.43 9.07 9.30
CA LEU A 142 2.75 10.34 9.15
C LEU A 142 1.49 10.41 10.02
N LEU A 143 0.70 9.34 10.04
CA LEU A 143 -0.48 9.22 10.91
C LEU A 143 -0.10 9.25 12.39
N ASP A 144 0.93 8.51 12.79
CA ASP A 144 1.43 8.49 14.18
C ASP A 144 1.84 9.91 14.62
N TRP A 145 2.54 10.65 13.77
CA TRP A 145 2.88 12.05 14.02
C TRP A 145 1.62 12.93 14.18
N VAL A 146 0.66 12.84 13.25
CA VAL A 146 -0.61 13.60 13.31
C VAL A 146 -1.40 13.27 14.58
N ILE A 147 -1.51 11.99 14.94
CA ILE A 147 -2.26 11.51 16.09
C ILE A 147 -1.60 11.98 17.39
N SER A 148 -0.28 11.80 17.53
CA SER A 148 0.48 12.29 18.68
C SER A 148 0.28 13.78 18.88
N HIS A 149 0.28 14.56 17.80
CA HIS A 149 0.10 16.00 17.86
C HIS A 149 -1.34 16.39 18.27
N MET A 150 -2.35 15.76 17.66
CA MET A 150 -3.76 15.98 18.02
C MET A 150 -4.05 15.64 19.49
N LEU A 151 -3.50 14.53 19.98
CA LEU A 151 -3.64 14.09 21.37
C LEU A 151 -2.99 15.09 22.32
N ASN A 152 -1.73 15.46 22.07
CA ASN A 152 -1.00 16.40 22.90
C ASN A 152 -1.75 17.73 23.04
N ARG A 153 -2.33 18.23 21.94
CA ARG A 153 -3.15 19.45 21.94
C ARG A 153 -4.40 19.33 22.82
N ASN A 154 -5.12 18.21 22.72
CA ASN A 154 -6.30 17.98 23.54
C ASN A 154 -5.95 17.89 25.03
N PHE A 155 -4.79 17.31 25.37
CA PHE A 155 -4.32 17.25 26.74
C PHE A 155 -3.90 18.63 27.27
N GLN A 156 -3.18 19.43 26.49
CA GLN A 156 -2.79 20.79 26.89
C GLN A 156 -4.00 21.68 27.12
N LYS A 157 -4.97 21.70 26.21
CA LYS A 157 -6.22 22.47 26.38
C LYS A 157 -6.97 22.10 27.66
N ARG A 158 -7.00 20.80 28.01
CA ARG A 158 -7.63 20.34 29.25
C ARG A 158 -6.86 20.83 30.49
N ARG A 159 -5.53 20.83 30.45
CA ARG A 159 -4.71 21.34 31.58
C ARG A 159 -4.90 22.83 31.81
N GLU A 160 -4.90 23.63 30.74
CA GLU A 160 -5.15 25.08 30.84
C GLU A 160 -6.55 25.38 31.40
N ALA A 161 -7.57 24.64 30.97
CA ALA A 161 -8.93 24.79 31.49
C ALA A 161 -8.99 24.46 32.99
N VAL A 162 -8.33 23.38 33.43
CA VAL A 162 -8.27 23.00 34.85
C VAL A 162 -7.48 24.02 35.67
N GLN A 163 -6.36 24.54 35.16
CA GLN A 163 -5.59 25.59 35.84
C GLN A 163 -6.39 26.88 36.00
N LYS A 164 -7.13 27.31 34.97
CA LYS A 164 -8.01 28.50 35.07
C LYS A 164 -9.10 28.33 36.12
N ILE A 165 -9.66 27.13 36.25
CA ILE A 165 -10.63 26.81 37.30
C ILE A 165 -9.97 26.90 38.67
N ALA A 166 -8.79 26.29 38.86
CA ALA A 166 -8.06 26.35 40.13
C ALA A 166 -7.69 27.79 40.55
N LEU A 167 -7.27 28.63 39.59
CA LEU A 167 -6.90 30.02 39.84
C LEU A 167 -8.09 30.88 40.28
N ASN A 168 -9.29 30.60 39.75
CA ASN A 168 -10.51 31.29 40.18
C ASN A 168 -10.97 30.89 41.60
N PHE A 169 -10.58 29.72 42.10
CA PHE A 169 -10.90 29.29 43.47
C PHE A 169 -10.03 29.95 44.54
N ASP A 170 -8.85 30.46 44.16
CA ASP A 170 -7.88 31.02 45.10
C ASP A 170 -8.03 32.54 45.32
N GLN A 171 -9.00 33.19 44.66
CA GLN A 171 -9.31 34.61 44.91
C GLN A 171 -10.23 34.75 46.12
N PRO A 172 -9.76 35.32 47.26
CA PRO A 172 -10.62 35.59 48.41
C PRO A 172 -11.67 36.65 48.04
N ARG A 173 -12.93 36.37 48.40
CA ARG A 173 -14.06 37.31 48.25
C ARG A 173 -13.99 38.44 49.27
#